data_AF-A0A3A9IM52-F1
#
_entry.id   AF-A0A3A9IM52-F1
#
_cell.length_a   1.000
_cell.length_b   1.000
_cell.length_c   1.000
_cell.angle_alpha   90.00
_cell.angle_beta   90.00
_cell.angle_gamma   90.00
#
_symmetry.space_group_name_H-M   'P 1'
#
loop_
_entity.id
_entity.type
_entity.pdbx_description
1 polymer ?
#
loop_
_entity_poly.entity_id
_entity_poly.type
_entity_poly.pdbx_seq_one_letter_code
_entity_poly.pdbx_strand_id
1 'polypeptide(L)'
;MRNISENGLFLLLFLSLLLAGTPRAMAQGRDFRQAPKALTAIKQGQVAQQHGNLQKAIAFYCVAASTGNPEGYFRIGRLLATGPASVRSTRLANSYLAMAMRLGNRQAARYYNARIGNAPMGDQCGVGMRGGQGSYFALPSTPFNVEAYLARQSPGKQKLATMLRHAAKCHQVDVRLVLAIAIAESNLESRAVSAKNAQGVMQLIPETQQRFGVTQPFDPAQNIKGGVSYLKWLDRRFDGDWVLISAAYNAGEKAVERYGGIPPYDETREYVKRVLYFAGHKQP
;
A
#
# COMPACT_ATOMS: atom_id res chain seq x y z
N MET A 1 7.11 -69.35 49.34
CA MET A 1 8.34 -70.03 48.89
C MET A 1 8.10 -70.62 47.51
N ARG A 2 9.04 -70.38 46.58
CA ARG A 2 9.26 -71.03 45.27
C ARG A 2 8.45 -70.57 44.05
N ASN A 3 9.24 -70.14 43.06
CA ASN A 3 8.98 -69.83 41.65
C ASN A 3 8.10 -70.85 40.92
N ILE A 4 7.26 -70.35 40.01
CA ILE A 4 6.91 -71.04 38.77
C ILE A 4 7.01 -70.04 37.62
N SER A 5 7.69 -70.51 36.59
CA SER A 5 7.96 -69.92 35.29
C SER A 5 6.79 -70.06 34.32
N GLU A 6 6.76 -69.14 33.36
CA GLU A 6 6.51 -69.36 31.94
C GLU A 6 5.10 -69.31 31.32
N ASN A 7 5.08 -68.50 30.24
CA ASN A 7 4.40 -68.65 28.94
C ASN A 7 2.94 -68.20 28.80
N GLY A 8 2.76 -67.12 28.04
CA GLY A 8 1.47 -66.61 27.58
C GLY A 8 1.60 -65.42 26.63
N LEU A 9 2.26 -65.64 25.50
CA LEU A 9 2.31 -64.79 24.31
C LEU A 9 0.90 -64.28 23.92
N PHE A 10 0.67 -62.97 23.76
CA PHE A 10 -0.18 -62.39 22.67
C PHE A 10 -0.13 -60.85 22.64
N LEU A 11 0.67 -60.33 21.69
CA LEU A 11 0.30 -59.33 20.69
C LEU A 11 -0.58 -58.12 21.11
N LEU A 12 0.00 -56.91 21.09
CA LEU A 12 -0.26 -55.84 20.11
C LEU A 12 -0.25 -54.41 20.67
N LEU A 13 0.42 -53.57 19.86
CA LEU A 13 0.06 -52.21 19.46
C LEU A 13 0.42 -51.01 20.37
N PHE A 14 1.50 -50.34 19.92
CA PHE A 14 1.63 -48.89 19.65
C PHE A 14 1.14 -47.88 20.72
N LEU A 15 2.03 -47.02 21.22
CA LEU A 15 2.07 -45.58 20.87
C LEU A 15 3.18 -44.80 21.62
N SER A 16 3.98 -44.06 20.85
CA SER A 16 4.47 -42.69 21.09
C SER A 16 5.01 -42.25 22.46
N LEU A 17 6.27 -41.76 22.47
CA LEU A 17 6.55 -40.34 22.77
C LEU A 17 7.99 -39.97 22.35
N LEU A 18 8.17 -39.54 21.09
CA LEU A 18 9.36 -38.81 20.66
C LEU A 18 9.14 -37.32 21.00
N LEU A 19 9.82 -36.84 22.03
CA LEU A 19 9.98 -35.41 22.31
C LEU A 19 10.90 -34.79 21.26
N ALA A 20 10.34 -34.45 20.09
CA ALA A 20 10.98 -33.56 19.14
C ALA A 20 10.44 -32.14 19.37
N GLY A 21 11.16 -31.36 20.18
CA GLY A 21 10.97 -29.91 20.23
C GLY A 21 11.26 -29.33 18.86
N THR A 22 10.22 -28.87 18.17
CA THR A 22 10.41 -28.14 16.91
C THR A 22 10.91 -26.74 17.23
N PRO A 23 11.99 -26.26 16.57
CA PRO A 23 12.39 -24.87 16.71
C PRO A 23 11.27 -24.01 16.13
N ARG A 24 10.71 -23.15 16.99
CA ARG A 24 9.71 -22.15 16.64
C ARG A 24 10.33 -21.19 15.63
N ALA A 25 10.11 -21.46 14.34
CA ALA A 25 10.49 -20.54 13.28
C ALA A 25 9.73 -19.23 13.51
N MET A 26 10.45 -18.20 13.99
CA MET A 26 9.94 -16.85 14.02
C MET A 26 9.63 -16.45 12.58
N ALA A 27 8.34 -16.43 12.23
CA ALA A 27 7.87 -15.87 10.98
C ALA A 27 8.19 -14.37 10.98
N GLN A 28 9.36 -14.02 10.45
CA GLN A 28 9.68 -12.65 10.07
C GLN A 28 8.58 -12.18 9.11
N GLY A 29 7.80 -11.19 9.56
CA GLY A 29 6.79 -10.53 8.75
C GLY A 29 7.44 -10.05 7.46
N ARG A 30 7.08 -10.66 6.34
CA ARG A 30 7.53 -10.20 5.02
C ARG A 30 6.55 -9.17 4.52
N ASP A 31 7.05 -7.95 4.36
CA ASP A 31 6.31 -6.77 3.89
C ASP A 31 5.57 -7.06 2.57
N PHE A 32 4.29 -6.68 2.51
CA PHE A 32 3.56 -6.44 1.28
C PHE A 32 4.27 -5.30 0.52
N ARG A 33 4.56 -5.58 -0.75
CA ARG A 33 5.39 -4.73 -1.58
C ARG A 33 4.52 -3.95 -2.56
N GLN A 34 4.79 -2.65 -2.61
CA GLN A 34 4.32 -1.63 -3.55
C GLN A 34 3.92 -2.18 -4.94
N ALA A 35 2.92 -1.55 -5.59
CA ALA A 35 2.41 -1.94 -6.91
C ALA A 35 3.55 -2.31 -7.90
N PRO A 36 3.44 -3.40 -8.70
CA PRO A 36 4.54 -3.90 -9.54
C PRO A 36 5.12 -2.86 -10.49
N LYS A 37 4.26 -2.02 -11.08
CA LYS A 37 4.69 -0.90 -11.93
C LYS A 37 5.59 0.08 -11.18
N ALA A 38 5.28 0.37 -9.92
CA ALA A 38 6.09 1.25 -9.09
C ALA A 38 7.45 0.65 -8.79
N LEU A 39 7.52 -0.62 -8.37
CA LEU A 39 8.80 -1.29 -8.07
C LEU A 39 9.70 -1.42 -9.29
N THR A 40 9.14 -1.80 -10.44
CA THR A 40 9.89 -1.89 -11.70
C THR A 40 10.44 -0.52 -12.07
N ALA A 41 9.64 0.54 -11.95
CA ALA A 41 10.07 1.89 -12.21
C ALA A 41 11.16 2.36 -11.22
N ILE A 42 11.06 2.05 -9.92
CA ILE A 42 12.14 2.35 -8.96
C ILE A 42 13.45 1.68 -9.38
N LYS A 43 13.43 0.39 -9.74
CA LYS A 43 14.62 -0.33 -10.18
C LYS A 43 15.23 0.30 -11.44
N GLN A 44 14.40 0.58 -12.44
CA GLN A 44 14.84 1.23 -13.69
C GLN A 44 15.44 2.62 -13.42
N GLY A 45 14.84 3.39 -12.51
CA GLY A 45 15.35 4.68 -12.11
C GLY A 45 16.69 4.60 -11.37
N GLN A 46 16.86 3.60 -10.49
CA GLN A 46 18.15 3.34 -9.82
C GLN A 46 19.26 3.02 -10.82
N VAL A 47 18.98 2.16 -11.81
CA VAL A 47 19.94 1.84 -12.89
C VAL A 47 20.27 3.09 -13.71
N ALA A 48 19.28 3.90 -14.08
CA ALA A 48 19.52 5.15 -14.80
C ALA A 48 20.36 6.14 -13.99
N GLN A 49 20.10 6.26 -12.68
CA GLN A 49 20.85 7.12 -11.78
C GLN A 49 22.31 6.65 -11.62
N GLN A 50 22.54 5.34 -11.52
CA GLN A 50 23.89 4.75 -11.44
C GLN A 50 24.71 5.06 -12.70
N HIS A 51 24.07 5.06 -13.88
CA HIS A 51 24.71 5.46 -15.14
C HIS A 51 24.78 6.97 -15.36
N GLY A 52 24.49 7.79 -14.34
CA GLY A 52 24.56 9.26 -14.43
C GLY A 52 23.42 9.92 -15.23
N ASN A 53 22.46 9.16 -15.77
CA ASN A 53 21.33 9.71 -16.50
C ASN A 53 20.21 10.12 -15.55
N LEU A 54 20.40 11.26 -14.87
CA LEU A 54 19.51 11.73 -13.81
C LEU A 54 18.12 12.13 -14.31
N GLN A 55 17.99 12.67 -15.53
CA GLN A 55 16.69 12.98 -16.11
C GLN A 55 15.87 11.71 -16.36
N LYS A 56 16.50 10.67 -16.90
CA LYS A 56 15.85 9.36 -17.08
C LYS A 56 15.52 8.70 -15.74
N ALA A 57 16.38 8.86 -14.73
CA ALA A 57 16.09 8.41 -13.37
C ALA A 57 14.84 9.09 -12.78
N ILE A 58 14.76 10.42 -12.89
CA ILE A 58 13.60 11.20 -12.43
C ILE A 58 12.33 10.76 -13.17
N ALA A 59 12.40 10.51 -14.48
CA ALA A 59 11.25 10.04 -15.26
C ALA A 59 10.74 8.67 -14.75
N PHE A 60 11.63 7.72 -14.46
CA PHE A 60 11.23 6.45 -13.87
C PHE A 60 10.68 6.61 -12.45
N TYR A 61 11.32 7.43 -11.60
CA TYR A 61 10.79 7.71 -10.28
C TYR A 61 9.44 8.41 -10.33
N CYS A 62 9.16 9.18 -11.39
CA CYS A 62 7.86 9.77 -11.65
C CYS A 62 6.78 8.73 -11.90
N VAL A 63 7.09 7.69 -12.68
CA VAL A 63 6.19 6.55 -12.89
C VAL A 63 5.87 5.86 -11.57
N ALA A 64 6.85 5.74 -10.67
CA ALA A 64 6.56 5.26 -9.32
C ALA A 64 5.69 6.26 -8.53
N ALA A 65 6.07 7.53 -8.49
CA ALA A 65 5.35 8.57 -7.74
C ALA A 65 3.88 8.71 -8.17
N SER A 66 3.58 8.63 -9.47
CA SER A 66 2.21 8.73 -10.01
C SER A 66 1.30 7.56 -9.60
N THR A 67 1.86 6.47 -9.06
CA THR A 67 1.10 5.38 -8.42
C THR A 67 0.81 5.64 -6.94
N GLY A 68 1.20 6.79 -6.40
CA GLY A 68 1.13 7.10 -4.97
C GLY A 68 2.26 6.47 -4.16
N ASN A 69 3.38 6.11 -4.82
CA ASN A 69 4.50 5.45 -4.17
C ASN A 69 5.40 6.48 -3.44
N PRO A 70 5.52 6.42 -2.10
CA PRO A 70 6.30 7.37 -1.31
C PRO A 70 7.80 7.39 -1.68
N GLU A 71 8.37 6.25 -2.07
CA GLU A 71 9.78 6.14 -2.47
C GLU A 71 10.07 6.85 -3.80
N GLY A 72 9.12 6.81 -4.74
CA GLY A 72 9.22 7.57 -5.99
C GLY A 72 9.33 9.06 -5.73
N TYR A 73 8.43 9.60 -4.88
CA TYR A 73 8.47 11.00 -4.47
C TYR A 73 9.79 11.34 -3.75
N PHE A 74 10.23 10.50 -2.81
CA PHE A 74 11.47 10.72 -2.07
C PHE A 74 12.69 10.80 -2.99
N ARG A 75 12.81 9.88 -3.94
CA ARG A 75 13.98 9.82 -4.84
C ARG A 75 14.05 11.03 -5.76
N ILE A 76 12.91 11.48 -6.31
CA ILE A 76 12.84 12.73 -7.07
C ILE A 76 13.26 13.89 -6.16
N GLY A 77 12.62 14.02 -5.00
CA GLY A 77 12.90 15.10 -4.06
C GLY A 77 14.37 15.18 -3.64
N ARG A 78 14.99 14.05 -3.33
CA ARG A 78 16.42 13.96 -3.01
C ARG A 78 17.29 14.37 -4.19
N LEU A 79 17.03 13.88 -5.40
CA LEU A 79 17.78 14.27 -6.60
C LEU A 79 17.66 15.76 -6.90
N LEU A 80 16.46 16.32 -6.78
CA LEU A 80 16.24 17.75 -6.98
C LEU A 80 16.88 18.60 -5.87
N ALA A 81 17.03 18.08 -4.64
CA ALA A 81 17.64 18.78 -3.51
C ALA A 81 19.17 18.74 -3.55
N THR A 82 19.76 17.56 -3.82
CA THR A 82 21.20 17.32 -3.64
C THR A 82 21.94 17.03 -4.94
N GLY A 83 21.23 16.87 -6.05
CA GLY A 83 21.82 16.57 -7.35
C GLY A 83 22.59 17.74 -7.95
N PRO A 84 23.25 17.54 -9.10
CA PRO A 84 23.95 18.59 -9.83
C PRO A 84 22.96 19.66 -10.33
N ALA A 85 23.50 20.84 -10.68
CA ALA A 85 22.70 21.99 -11.11
C ALA A 85 21.74 21.67 -12.28
N SER A 86 22.10 20.72 -13.15
CA SER A 86 21.29 20.29 -14.30
C SER A 86 19.92 19.70 -13.95
N VAL A 87 19.74 19.21 -12.72
CA VAL A 87 18.45 18.69 -12.23
C VAL A 87 17.99 19.38 -10.94
N ARG A 88 18.81 20.24 -10.32
CA ARG A 88 18.50 20.81 -9.02
C ARG A 88 17.32 21.79 -9.10
N SER A 89 16.38 21.67 -8.18
CA SER A 89 15.28 22.62 -8.03
C SER A 89 14.77 22.63 -6.60
N THR A 90 15.19 23.62 -5.82
CA THR A 90 15.03 23.64 -4.36
C THR A 90 13.56 23.63 -3.91
N ARG A 91 12.71 24.48 -4.51
CA ARG A 91 11.28 24.55 -4.16
C ARG A 91 10.53 23.30 -4.62
N LEU A 92 10.88 22.75 -5.78
CA LEU A 92 10.25 21.54 -6.30
C LEU A 92 10.68 20.31 -5.50
N ALA A 93 11.95 20.22 -5.13
CA ALA A 93 12.46 19.22 -4.20
C ALA A 93 11.64 19.20 -2.91
N ASN A 94 11.39 20.37 -2.32
CA ASN A 94 10.64 20.49 -1.09
C ASN A 94 9.21 19.95 -1.22
N SER A 95 8.56 20.15 -2.37
CA SER A 95 7.24 19.59 -2.68
C SER A 95 7.24 18.07 -2.75
N TYR A 96 8.21 17.49 -3.47
CA TYR A 96 8.36 16.03 -3.58
C TYR A 96 8.67 15.40 -2.21
N LEU A 97 9.53 16.03 -1.42
CA LEU A 97 9.89 15.57 -0.08
C LEU A 97 8.70 15.68 0.89
N ALA A 98 7.94 16.78 0.83
CA ALA A 98 6.70 16.94 1.60
C ALA A 98 5.69 15.84 1.26
N MET A 99 5.50 15.55 -0.02
CA MET A 99 4.60 14.46 -0.45
C MET A 99 5.13 13.09 -0.03
N ALA A 100 6.43 12.86 -0.14
CA ALA A 100 7.05 11.61 0.31
C ALA A 100 6.84 11.37 1.81
N MET A 101 7.09 12.39 2.65
CA MET A 101 6.80 12.33 4.10
C MET A 101 5.33 12.06 4.37
N ARG A 102 4.44 12.78 3.66
CA ARG A 102 2.99 12.63 3.78
C ARG A 102 2.50 11.21 3.46
N LEU A 103 3.16 10.56 2.50
CA LEU A 103 2.86 9.19 2.10
C LEU A 103 3.64 8.13 2.90
N GLY A 104 4.38 8.53 3.95
CA GLY A 104 5.04 7.63 4.89
C GLY A 104 6.56 7.54 4.80
N ASN A 105 7.20 8.14 3.80
CA ASN A 105 8.66 8.10 3.68
C ASN A 105 9.34 8.97 4.75
N ARG A 106 9.83 8.33 5.82
CA ARG A 106 10.50 9.05 6.92
C ARG A 106 11.86 9.63 6.53
N GLN A 107 12.55 9.03 5.54
CA GLN A 107 13.87 9.49 5.11
C GLN A 107 13.82 10.87 4.44
N ALA A 108 12.69 11.21 3.82
CA ALA A 108 12.47 12.50 3.18
C ALA A 108 12.63 13.69 4.14
N ALA A 109 12.34 13.51 5.43
CA ALA A 109 12.51 14.55 6.46
C ALA A 109 13.96 15.06 6.57
N ARG A 110 14.95 14.23 6.23
CA ARG A 110 16.39 14.64 6.24
C ARG A 110 16.73 15.67 5.18
N TYR A 111 15.95 15.74 4.10
CA TYR A 111 16.20 16.62 2.96
C TYR A 111 15.18 17.76 2.87
N TYR A 112 14.05 17.65 3.58
CA TYR A 112 13.02 18.68 3.61
C TYR A 112 13.48 19.90 4.40
N ASN A 113 13.15 21.10 3.91
CA ASN A 113 13.46 22.35 4.58
C ASN A 113 12.19 23.19 4.75
N ALA A 114 11.72 23.33 5.99
CA ALA A 114 10.49 24.05 6.32
C ALA A 114 10.56 25.56 6.00
N ARG A 115 11.76 26.13 5.87
CA ARG A 115 11.95 27.56 5.49
C ARG A 115 11.78 27.80 3.98
N ILE A 116 11.77 26.73 3.19
CA ILE A 116 11.69 26.80 1.74
C ILE A 116 10.25 26.55 1.32
N GLY A 117 9.65 27.46 0.56
CA GLY A 117 8.31 27.27 0.03
C GLY A 117 8.24 26.12 -0.98
N ASN A 118 7.12 25.41 -1.01
CA ASN A 118 6.85 24.39 -2.03
C ASN A 118 6.61 25.04 -3.40
N ALA A 119 6.99 24.34 -4.48
CA ALA A 119 6.59 24.65 -5.86
C ALA A 119 5.53 23.67 -6.37
N PRO A 120 4.70 24.05 -7.35
CA PRO A 120 3.80 23.10 -7.98
C PRO A 120 4.49 21.87 -8.54
N MET A 121 3.91 20.69 -8.27
CA MET A 121 4.26 19.45 -8.97
C MET A 121 3.38 19.40 -10.22
N GLY A 122 3.97 19.52 -11.41
CA GLY A 122 3.26 19.36 -12.68
C GLY A 122 3.03 17.89 -13.05
N ASP A 123 2.32 17.66 -14.16
CA ASP A 123 1.95 16.33 -14.65
C ASP A 123 3.17 15.49 -15.11
N GLN A 124 4.27 16.17 -15.43
CA GLN A 124 5.57 15.57 -15.68
C GLN A 124 6.47 15.96 -14.51
N CYS A 125 7.05 14.98 -13.81
CA CYS A 125 7.71 15.22 -12.52
C CYS A 125 8.98 16.10 -12.54
N GLY A 126 8.85 17.37 -12.93
CA GLY A 126 9.93 18.34 -13.00
C GLY A 126 10.87 18.20 -14.19
N VAL A 127 10.59 17.31 -15.16
CA VAL A 127 11.43 17.17 -16.37
C VAL A 127 11.04 18.25 -17.39
N GLY A 128 11.42 19.49 -17.09
CA GLY A 128 11.46 20.64 -18.00
C GLY A 128 10.32 20.81 -19.03
N MET A 129 9.24 21.50 -18.65
CA MET A 129 8.36 22.24 -19.58
C MET A 129 7.74 23.43 -18.83
N ARG A 130 7.87 24.63 -19.39
CA ARG A 130 7.04 25.80 -19.05
C ARG A 130 5.66 25.57 -19.67
N GLY A 131 4.59 25.72 -18.87
CA GLY A 131 3.24 25.97 -19.39
C GLY A 131 2.18 24.98 -18.90
N GLY A 132 1.04 25.53 -18.49
CA GLY A 132 -0.19 24.78 -18.19
C GLY A 132 -0.80 25.14 -16.85
N GLN A 133 -1.80 26.04 -16.87
CA GLN A 133 -2.64 26.35 -15.72
C GLN A 133 -3.32 25.07 -15.21
N GLY A 134 -3.12 24.74 -13.93
CA GLY A 134 -3.74 23.56 -13.31
C GLY A 134 -2.92 22.90 -12.21
N SER A 135 -2.19 23.70 -11.42
CA SER A 135 -1.29 23.21 -10.37
C SER A 135 -2.02 23.04 -9.03
N TYR A 136 -2.24 21.81 -8.57
CA TYR A 136 -2.77 21.56 -7.22
C TYR A 136 -1.62 21.62 -6.20
N PHE A 137 -1.68 22.62 -5.33
CA PHE A 137 -0.79 22.76 -4.19
C PHE A 137 -1.09 21.65 -3.16
N ALA A 138 -0.21 20.66 -3.05
CA ALA A 138 -0.17 19.82 -1.86
C ALA A 138 0.57 20.58 -0.76
N LEU A 139 -0.14 21.45 -0.04
CA LEU A 139 0.32 21.86 1.29
C LEU A 139 0.11 20.68 2.25
N PRO A 140 1.04 20.39 3.17
CA PRO A 140 0.91 19.28 4.11
C PRO A 140 -0.39 19.26 4.92
N SER A 141 -1.03 20.42 5.13
CA SER A 141 -2.28 20.56 5.86
C SER A 141 -3.55 20.41 5.01
N THR A 142 -3.46 20.43 3.68
CA THR A 142 -4.66 20.35 2.81
C THR A 142 -5.13 18.89 2.70
N PRO A 143 -6.38 18.58 3.08
CA PRO A 143 -6.97 17.25 2.85
C PRO A 143 -6.87 16.82 1.39
N PHE A 144 -6.68 15.52 1.14
CA PHE A 144 -6.75 15.01 -0.23
C PHE A 144 -8.15 15.21 -0.79
N ASN A 145 -8.25 15.85 -1.96
CA ASN A 145 -9.49 15.93 -2.70
C ASN A 145 -9.61 14.74 -3.65
N VAL A 146 -10.25 13.67 -3.18
CA VAL A 146 -10.44 12.43 -3.95
C VAL A 146 -11.26 12.67 -5.23
N GLU A 147 -12.24 13.57 -5.20
CA GLU A 147 -13.05 13.90 -6.38
C GLU A 147 -12.21 14.54 -7.48
N ALA A 148 -11.40 15.54 -7.12
CA ALA A 148 -10.51 16.19 -8.07
C ALA A 148 -9.45 15.21 -8.62
N TYR A 149 -8.94 14.31 -7.78
CA TYR A 149 -8.02 13.27 -8.22
C TYR A 149 -8.67 12.34 -9.27
N LEU A 150 -9.87 11.86 -8.98
CA LEU A 150 -10.62 10.93 -9.84
C LEU A 150 -11.04 11.58 -11.17
N ALA A 151 -11.45 12.85 -11.15
CA ALA A 151 -11.84 13.60 -12.35
C ALA A 151 -10.70 13.72 -13.38
N ARG A 152 -9.44 13.63 -12.95
CA ARG A 152 -8.25 13.66 -13.83
C ARG A 152 -7.75 12.28 -14.26
N GLN A 153 -8.34 11.19 -13.75
CA GLN A 153 -7.92 9.85 -14.14
C GLN A 153 -8.45 9.48 -15.52
N SER A 154 -7.90 8.43 -16.12
CA SER A 154 -8.39 7.90 -17.39
C SER A 154 -9.87 7.45 -17.28
N PRO A 155 -10.62 7.42 -18.40
CA PRO A 155 -12.01 6.96 -18.40
C PRO A 155 -12.21 5.58 -17.76
N GLY A 156 -11.24 4.66 -17.95
CA GLY A 156 -11.26 3.34 -17.30
C GLY A 156 -11.22 3.41 -15.78
N LYS A 157 -10.34 4.24 -15.21
CA LYS A 157 -10.26 4.45 -13.76
C LYS A 157 -11.48 5.18 -13.20
N GLN A 158 -12.03 6.14 -13.94
CA GLN A 158 -13.29 6.80 -13.57
C GLN A 158 -14.44 5.80 -13.49
N LYS A 159 -14.54 4.88 -14.47
CA LYS A 159 -15.52 3.78 -14.44
C LYS A 159 -15.36 2.88 -13.21
N LEU A 160 -14.12 2.51 -12.85
CA LEU A 160 -13.83 1.73 -11.64
C LEU A 160 -14.25 2.49 -10.37
N ALA A 161 -13.99 3.80 -10.30
CA ALA A 161 -14.43 4.63 -9.19
C ALA A 161 -15.96 4.66 -9.06
N THR A 162 -16.71 4.73 -10.16
CA THR A 162 -18.17 4.62 -10.14
C THR A 162 -18.63 3.26 -9.60
N MET A 163 -18.00 2.17 -10.01
CA MET A 163 -18.30 0.82 -9.49
C MET A 163 -18.03 0.72 -7.99
N LEU A 164 -16.90 1.27 -7.51
CA LEU A 164 -16.56 1.35 -6.08
C LEU A 164 -17.60 2.13 -5.28
N ARG A 165 -18.06 3.29 -5.78
CA ARG A 165 -19.12 4.09 -5.14
C ARG A 165 -20.42 3.31 -5.02
N HIS A 166 -20.81 2.61 -6.08
CA HIS A 166 -22.02 1.79 -6.08
C HIS A 166 -21.91 0.66 -5.04
N ALA A 167 -20.80 -0.10 -5.07
CA ALA A 167 -20.56 -1.18 -4.11
C ALA A 167 -20.54 -0.67 -2.66
N ALA A 168 -19.86 0.45 -2.39
CA ALA A 168 -19.82 1.07 -1.07
C ALA A 168 -21.23 1.38 -0.53
N LYS A 169 -22.10 1.95 -1.38
CA LYS A 169 -23.51 2.21 -1.03
C LYS A 169 -24.28 0.92 -0.75
N CYS A 170 -24.18 -0.09 -1.61
CA CYS A 170 -24.88 -1.36 -1.43
C CYS A 170 -24.48 -2.09 -0.14
N HIS A 171 -23.21 -1.98 0.26
CA HIS A 171 -22.67 -2.63 1.45
C HIS A 171 -22.71 -1.75 2.71
N GLN A 172 -23.18 -0.50 2.60
CA GLN A 172 -23.22 0.47 3.70
C GLN A 172 -21.83 0.64 4.36
N VAL A 173 -20.83 0.93 3.51
CA VAL A 173 -19.48 1.34 3.91
C VAL A 173 -19.25 2.76 3.38
N ASP A 174 -18.54 3.62 4.14
CA ASP A 174 -18.23 4.97 3.68
C ASP A 174 -17.44 4.93 2.35
N VAL A 175 -17.98 5.65 1.36
CA VAL A 175 -17.45 5.73 0.00
C VAL A 175 -15.99 6.21 -0.02
N ARG A 176 -15.61 7.14 0.87
CA ARG A 176 -14.26 7.69 0.93
C ARG A 176 -13.26 6.62 1.38
N LEU A 177 -13.61 5.78 2.34
CA LEU A 177 -12.74 4.68 2.77
C LEU A 177 -12.54 3.67 1.65
N VAL A 178 -13.62 3.27 0.97
CA VAL A 178 -13.55 2.32 -0.16
C VAL A 178 -12.67 2.85 -1.29
N LEU A 179 -12.85 4.11 -1.68
CA LEU A 179 -12.01 4.76 -2.71
C LEU A 179 -10.55 4.88 -2.24
N ALA A 180 -10.33 5.27 -0.99
CA ALA A 180 -8.98 5.41 -0.42
C ALA A 180 -8.22 4.09 -0.41
N ILE A 181 -8.86 2.99 0.01
CA ILE A 181 -8.29 1.64 -0.04
C ILE A 181 -7.96 1.25 -1.47
N ALA A 182 -8.90 1.38 -2.41
CA ALA A 182 -8.66 1.00 -3.81
C ALA A 182 -7.52 1.82 -4.47
N ILE A 183 -7.39 3.10 -4.11
CA ILE A 183 -6.28 3.95 -4.55
C ILE A 183 -4.97 3.48 -3.92
N ALA A 184 -4.95 3.21 -2.60
CA ALA A 184 -3.77 2.73 -1.90
C ALA A 184 -3.31 1.33 -2.38
N GLU A 185 -4.24 0.47 -2.76
CA GLU A 185 -3.93 -0.90 -3.16
C GLU A 185 -3.33 -0.99 -4.56
N SER A 186 -4.04 -0.49 -5.57
CA SER A 186 -3.67 -0.67 -6.97
C SER A 186 -3.58 0.63 -7.75
N ASN A 187 -3.96 1.76 -7.13
CA ASN A 187 -4.28 2.99 -7.83
C ASN A 187 -5.32 2.79 -8.95
N LEU A 188 -6.38 2.03 -8.65
CA LEU A 188 -7.47 1.69 -9.57
C LEU A 188 -6.99 0.92 -10.81
N GLU A 189 -6.11 -0.07 -10.62
CA GLU A 189 -5.61 -0.94 -11.68
C GLU A 189 -6.23 -2.34 -11.56
N SER A 190 -7.09 -2.72 -12.52
CA SER A 190 -7.81 -3.99 -12.48
C SER A 190 -6.93 -5.21 -12.74
N ARG A 191 -5.75 -5.02 -13.34
CA ARG A 191 -4.79 -6.10 -13.63
C ARG A 191 -3.58 -6.12 -12.69
N ALA A 192 -3.65 -5.41 -11.56
CA ALA A 192 -2.54 -5.38 -10.60
C ALA A 192 -2.35 -6.74 -9.92
N VAL A 193 -1.09 -7.14 -9.72
CA VAL A 193 -0.71 -8.39 -9.03
C VAL A 193 0.47 -8.12 -8.10
N SER A 194 0.30 -8.22 -6.78
CA SER A 194 1.43 -8.04 -5.85
C SER A 194 2.33 -9.28 -5.77
N ALA A 195 3.49 -9.13 -5.13
CA ALA A 195 4.40 -10.26 -4.84
C ALA A 195 3.78 -11.30 -3.88
N LYS A 196 2.76 -10.91 -3.09
CA LYS A 196 1.97 -11.82 -2.23
C LYS A 196 0.76 -12.41 -2.97
N ASN A 197 0.74 -12.29 -4.30
CA ASN A 197 -0.37 -12.72 -5.14
C ASN A 197 -1.71 -12.03 -4.81
N ALA A 198 -1.66 -10.80 -4.29
CA ALA A 198 -2.83 -9.96 -4.14
C ALA A 198 -3.24 -9.43 -5.52
N GLN A 199 -4.51 -9.51 -5.90
CA GLN A 199 -4.93 -9.32 -7.29
C GLN A 199 -6.08 -8.33 -7.43
N GLY A 200 -6.08 -7.62 -8.56
CA GLY A 200 -7.16 -6.73 -8.97
C GLY A 200 -7.18 -5.37 -8.27
N VAL A 201 -8.31 -4.66 -8.44
CA VAL A 201 -8.51 -3.27 -8.02
C VAL A 201 -8.27 -3.08 -6.52
N MET A 202 -8.77 -4.00 -5.70
CA MET A 202 -8.70 -3.94 -4.24
C MET A 202 -7.66 -4.91 -3.66
N GLN A 203 -6.79 -5.47 -4.51
CA GLN A 203 -5.66 -6.34 -4.14
C GLN A 203 -6.03 -7.41 -3.10
N LEU A 204 -6.96 -8.28 -3.46
CA LEU A 204 -7.35 -9.40 -2.58
C LEU A 204 -6.36 -10.55 -2.74
N ILE A 205 -5.82 -11.05 -1.64
CA ILE A 205 -5.05 -12.30 -1.61
C ILE A 205 -5.98 -13.52 -1.77
N PRO A 206 -5.49 -14.68 -2.23
CA PRO A 206 -6.32 -15.85 -2.53
C PRO A 206 -7.22 -16.29 -1.38
N GLU A 207 -6.73 -16.25 -0.14
CA GLU A 207 -7.50 -16.64 1.05
C GLU A 207 -8.70 -15.70 1.26
N THR A 208 -8.51 -14.39 1.04
CA THR A 208 -9.58 -13.38 1.10
C THR A 208 -10.53 -13.53 -0.08
N GLN A 209 -10.03 -13.82 -1.28
CA GLN A 209 -10.85 -14.09 -2.46
C GLN A 209 -11.82 -15.25 -2.20
N GLN A 210 -11.30 -16.36 -1.68
CA GLN A 210 -12.13 -17.53 -1.33
C GLN A 210 -13.18 -17.18 -0.28
N ARG A 211 -12.79 -16.50 0.79
CA ARG A 211 -13.69 -16.12 1.89
C ARG A 211 -14.82 -15.19 1.45
N PHE A 212 -14.57 -14.32 0.46
CA PHE A 212 -15.54 -13.33 -0.02
C PHE A 212 -16.05 -13.59 -1.44
N GLY A 213 -15.92 -14.84 -1.92
CA GLY A 213 -16.59 -15.32 -3.14
C GLY A 213 -16.07 -14.73 -4.45
N VAL A 214 -14.78 -14.41 -4.53
CA VAL A 214 -14.13 -13.90 -5.75
C VAL A 214 -13.44 -15.05 -6.47
N THR A 215 -13.95 -15.43 -7.64
CA THR A 215 -13.35 -16.50 -8.47
C THR A 215 -12.59 -15.95 -9.67
N GLN A 216 -12.92 -14.74 -10.10
CA GLN A 216 -12.23 -14.03 -11.18
C GLN A 216 -11.66 -12.70 -10.64
N PRO A 217 -10.47 -12.71 -10.01
CA PRO A 217 -9.96 -11.55 -9.29
C PRO A 217 -9.53 -10.37 -10.19
N PHE A 218 -9.39 -10.60 -11.50
CA PHE A 218 -9.17 -9.54 -12.49
C PHE A 218 -10.46 -9.00 -13.12
N ASP A 219 -11.61 -9.64 -12.86
CA ASP A 219 -12.91 -9.04 -13.15
C ASP A 219 -13.17 -7.93 -12.12
N PRO A 220 -13.28 -6.65 -12.54
CA PRO A 220 -13.40 -5.57 -11.59
C PRO A 220 -14.67 -5.65 -10.75
N ALA A 221 -15.78 -6.17 -11.29
CA ALA A 221 -17.04 -6.24 -10.56
C ALA A 221 -16.96 -7.25 -9.40
N GLN A 222 -16.43 -8.45 -9.66
CA GLN A 222 -16.19 -9.45 -8.61
C GLN A 222 -15.17 -8.96 -7.59
N ASN A 223 -14.04 -8.42 -8.03
CA ASN A 223 -12.97 -7.95 -7.14
C ASN A 223 -13.46 -6.83 -6.22
N ILE A 224 -14.18 -5.83 -6.76
CA ILE A 224 -14.74 -4.72 -5.99
C ILE A 224 -15.81 -5.23 -5.02
N LYS A 225 -16.72 -6.10 -5.47
CA LYS A 225 -17.76 -6.66 -4.58
C LYS A 225 -17.14 -7.43 -3.41
N GLY A 226 -16.16 -8.30 -3.68
CA GLY A 226 -15.45 -9.05 -2.65
C GLY A 226 -14.68 -8.15 -1.68
N GLY A 227 -13.95 -7.16 -2.21
CA GLY A 227 -13.16 -6.24 -1.39
C GLY A 227 -14.01 -5.33 -0.52
N VAL A 228 -15.13 -4.84 -1.03
CA VAL A 228 -16.09 -4.04 -0.23
C VAL A 228 -16.83 -4.93 0.79
N SER A 229 -17.11 -6.20 0.46
CA SER A 229 -17.65 -7.16 1.44
C SER A 229 -16.66 -7.41 2.58
N TYR A 230 -15.37 -7.54 2.27
CA TYR A 230 -14.32 -7.65 3.28
C TYR A 230 -14.22 -6.37 4.12
N LEU A 231 -14.25 -5.19 3.52
CA LEU A 231 -14.29 -3.93 4.26
C LEU A 231 -15.51 -3.83 5.17
N LYS A 232 -16.70 -4.25 4.73
CA LYS A 232 -17.88 -4.25 5.61
C LYS A 232 -17.73 -5.18 6.80
N TRP A 233 -17.06 -6.32 6.59
CA TRP A 233 -16.76 -7.23 7.68
C TRP A 233 -15.78 -6.61 8.70
N LEU A 234 -14.73 -5.93 8.23
CA LEU A 234 -13.79 -5.20 9.09
C LEU A 234 -14.44 -4.01 9.79
N ASP A 235 -15.30 -3.27 9.10
CA ASP A 235 -16.08 -2.13 9.62
C ASP A 235 -16.87 -2.53 10.87
N ARG A 236 -17.55 -3.68 10.83
CA ARG A 236 -18.26 -4.24 11.98
C ARG A 236 -17.33 -4.76 13.08
N ARG A 237 -16.14 -5.24 12.72
CA ARG A 237 -15.19 -5.84 13.66
C ARG A 237 -14.42 -4.80 14.48
N PHE A 238 -14.21 -3.63 13.91
CA PHE A 238 -13.43 -2.54 14.51
C PHE A 238 -14.29 -1.28 14.73
N ASP A 239 -15.61 -1.45 14.85
CA ASP A 239 -16.57 -0.40 15.20
C ASP A 239 -16.44 0.91 14.38
N GLY A 240 -16.17 0.76 13.08
CA GLY A 240 -15.99 1.91 12.19
C GLY A 240 -14.69 2.70 12.41
N ASP A 241 -13.70 2.18 13.15
CA ASP A 241 -12.38 2.81 13.30
C ASP A 241 -11.54 2.61 12.03
N TRP A 242 -11.40 3.67 11.22
CA TRP A 242 -10.68 3.60 9.94
C TRP A 242 -9.19 3.31 10.11
N VAL A 243 -8.61 3.64 11.26
CA VAL A 243 -7.20 3.32 11.56
C VAL A 243 -7.04 1.81 11.66
N LEU A 244 -7.89 1.16 12.46
CA LEU A 244 -7.84 -0.28 12.69
C LEU A 244 -8.33 -1.08 11.47
N ILE A 245 -9.37 -0.61 10.78
CA ILE A 245 -9.85 -1.20 9.53
C ILE A 245 -8.73 -1.19 8.48
N SER A 246 -8.05 -0.06 8.30
CA SER A 246 -6.94 0.05 7.34
C SER A 246 -5.76 -0.85 7.71
N ALA A 247 -5.43 -0.94 9.00
CA ALA A 247 -4.37 -1.82 9.49
C ALA A 247 -4.73 -3.29 9.26
N ALA A 248 -5.97 -3.68 9.54
CA ALA A 248 -6.46 -5.05 9.38
C ALA A 248 -6.58 -5.45 7.91
N TYR A 249 -6.95 -4.52 7.02
CA TYR A 249 -7.00 -4.79 5.58
C TYR A 249 -5.62 -5.19 5.04
N ASN A 250 -4.55 -4.53 5.51
CA ASN A 250 -3.17 -4.78 5.08
C ASN A 250 -2.48 -5.95 5.82
N ALA A 251 -2.60 -6.00 7.15
CA ALA A 251 -1.86 -6.95 8.00
C ALA A 251 -2.68 -8.18 8.43
N GLY A 252 -3.99 -8.19 8.18
CA GLY A 252 -4.94 -9.15 8.72
C GLY A 252 -5.47 -8.75 10.09
N GLU A 253 -6.74 -9.03 10.35
CA GLU A 253 -7.45 -8.71 11.59
C GLU A 253 -6.78 -9.31 12.83
N LYS A 254 -6.24 -10.53 12.72
CA LYS A 254 -5.64 -11.27 13.83
C LYS A 254 -4.35 -10.60 14.31
N ALA A 255 -3.64 -9.91 13.41
CA ALA A 255 -2.47 -9.14 13.79
C ALA A 255 -2.89 -7.92 14.62
N VAL A 256 -3.90 -7.17 14.16
CA VAL A 256 -4.42 -5.99 14.88
C VAL A 256 -4.91 -6.37 16.28
N GLU A 257 -5.68 -7.47 16.39
CA GLU A 257 -6.15 -7.98 17.69
C GLU A 257 -5.01 -8.39 18.61
N ARG A 258 -4.01 -9.11 18.09
CA ARG A 258 -2.86 -9.55 18.87
C ARG A 258 -2.09 -8.38 19.48
N TYR A 259 -1.95 -7.29 18.72
CA TYR A 259 -1.21 -6.10 19.16
C TYR A 259 -2.08 -5.05 19.85
N GLY A 260 -3.41 -5.22 19.89
CA GLY A 260 -4.35 -4.24 20.45
C GLY A 260 -4.34 -2.90 19.70
N GLY A 261 -4.01 -2.89 18.40
CA GLY A 261 -3.82 -1.66 17.63
C GLY A 261 -3.05 -1.91 16.34
N ILE A 262 -2.48 -0.85 15.75
CA ILE A 262 -1.65 -0.98 14.53
C ILE A 262 -0.42 -1.86 14.87
N PRO A 263 -0.24 -3.03 14.21
CA PRO A 263 0.93 -3.87 14.43
C PRO A 263 2.22 -3.11 14.19
N PRO A 264 3.35 -3.49 14.84
CA PRO A 264 4.59 -2.77 14.71
C PRO A 264 5.35 -3.06 13.39
N TYR A 265 4.61 -3.25 12.30
CA TYR A 265 5.12 -3.43 10.95
C TYR A 265 5.18 -2.05 10.27
N ASP A 266 6.37 -1.68 9.78
CA ASP A 266 6.56 -0.37 9.14
C ASP A 266 5.63 -0.17 7.97
N GLU A 267 5.47 -1.22 7.17
CA GLU A 267 4.61 -1.23 6.00
C GLU A 267 3.13 -0.99 6.35
N THR A 268 2.60 -1.62 7.39
CA THR A 268 1.23 -1.40 7.85
C THR A 268 1.03 0.01 8.39
N ARG A 269 2.00 0.54 9.14
CA ARG A 269 1.95 1.94 9.62
C ARG A 269 1.94 2.94 8.47
N GLU A 270 2.72 2.69 7.42
CA GLU A 270 2.73 3.51 6.20
C GLU A 270 1.43 3.37 5.42
N TYR A 271 0.91 2.15 5.29
CA TYR A 271 -0.35 1.87 4.62
C TYR A 271 -1.52 2.63 5.25
N VAL A 272 -1.66 2.58 6.57
CA VAL A 272 -2.71 3.31 7.31
C VAL A 272 -2.64 4.82 7.00
N LYS A 273 -1.45 5.42 7.09
CA LYS A 273 -1.27 6.85 6.78
C LYS A 273 -1.72 7.19 5.36
N ARG A 274 -1.38 6.33 4.40
CA ARG A 274 -1.74 6.50 2.99
C ARG A 274 -3.24 6.40 2.73
N VAL A 275 -3.92 5.45 3.37
CA VAL A 275 -5.39 5.32 3.29
C VAL A 275 -6.05 6.55 3.90
N LEU A 276 -5.68 6.95 5.12
CA LEU A 276 -6.26 8.13 5.78
C LEU A 276 -6.02 9.41 4.97
N TYR A 277 -4.85 9.54 4.34
CA TYR A 277 -4.58 10.61 3.40
C TYR A 277 -5.59 10.62 2.24
N PHE A 278 -5.71 9.51 1.50
CA PHE A 278 -6.63 9.44 0.35
C PHE A 278 -8.11 9.56 0.75
N ALA A 279 -8.44 9.23 1.98
CA ALA A 279 -9.76 9.44 2.57
C ALA A 279 -10.09 10.91 2.89
N GLY A 280 -9.10 11.81 2.79
CA GLY A 280 -9.27 13.23 3.09
C GLY A 280 -9.24 13.56 4.59
N HIS A 281 -8.71 12.67 5.44
CA HIS A 281 -8.47 13.04 6.84
C HIS A 281 -7.32 14.06 6.92
N LYS A 282 -7.52 15.08 7.76
CA LYS A 282 -6.39 15.90 8.22
C LYS A 282 -5.53 15.00 9.11
N GLN A 283 -4.23 14.92 8.82
CA GLN A 283 -3.31 14.27 9.76
C GLN A 283 -3.23 15.18 11.01
N PRO A 284 -3.15 14.58 12.22
CA PRO A 284 -2.83 15.35 13.41
C PRO A 284 -1.48 16.06 13.28
#